data_AF-A0A6L3AHW1-F1
#
_entry.id   AF-A0A6L3AHW1-F1
#
_cell.length_a   1.000
_cell.length_b   1.000
_cell.length_c   1.000
_cell.angle_alpha   90.00
_cell.angle_beta   90.00
_cell.angle_gamma   90.00
#
_symmetry.space_group_name_H-M   'P 1'
#
loop_
_entity.id
_entity.type
_entity.pdbx_description
1 polymer ?
#
loop_
_entity_poly.entity_id
_entity_poly.type
_entity_poly.pdbx_seq_one_letter_code
_entity_poly.pdbx_strand_id
1 'polypeptide(L)'
;MADKEHKKYIQKLYKFFMENKDDRPYWQWIAIVDPSTCTQCKVLDGKVFYYNDPIWQKHLPPIHKGCRCRFRAYDHEDIKEKRLCVSKGEHYV
;
A
#
# COMPACT_ATOMS: atom_id res chain seq x y z
N MET A 1 -8.03 -5.94 19.62
CA MET A 1 -7.17 -4.79 19.98
C MET A 1 -6.12 -4.51 18.90
N ALA A 2 -5.56 -5.55 18.26
CA ALA A 2 -4.59 -5.44 17.17
C ALA A 2 -5.01 -4.54 15.98
N ASP A 3 -6.25 -4.63 15.49
CA ASP A 3 -6.68 -3.83 14.32
C ASP A 3 -6.64 -2.32 14.55
N LYS A 4 -6.94 -1.86 15.78
CA LYS A 4 -6.92 -0.42 16.12
C LYS A 4 -5.49 0.11 16.15
N GLU A 5 -4.54 -0.68 16.63
CA GLU A 5 -3.12 -0.32 16.65
C GLU A 5 -2.52 -0.35 15.25
N HIS A 6 -2.85 -1.37 14.45
CA HIS A 6 -2.46 -1.45 13.04
C HIS A 6 -2.98 -0.24 12.26
N LYS A 7 -4.24 0.16 12.45
CA LYS A 7 -4.80 1.36 11.84
C LYS A 7 -4.01 2.63 12.20
N LYS A 8 -3.67 2.82 13.47
CA LYS A 8 -2.85 3.97 13.90
C LYS A 8 -1.45 3.93 13.27
N TYR A 9 -0.83 2.76 13.20
CA TYR A 9 0.46 2.58 12.54
C TYR A 9 0.40 2.97 11.06
N ILE A 10 -0.61 2.48 10.33
CA ILE A 10 -0.77 2.79 8.91
C ILE A 10 -1.09 4.26 8.67
N GLN A 11 -1.89 4.90 9.53
CA GLN A 11 -2.14 6.35 9.44
C GLN A 11 -0.86 7.17 9.60
N LYS A 12 0.01 6.80 10.55
CA LYS A 12 1.31 7.45 10.72
C LYS A 12 2.22 7.22 9.51
N LEU A 13 2.25 5.98 9.01
CA LEU A 13 3.03 5.61 7.83
C LEU A 13 2.57 6.38 6.59
N TYR A 14 1.25 6.46 6.39
CA TYR A 14 0.64 7.22 5.30
C TYR A 14 1.01 8.70 5.38
N LYS A 15 0.90 9.32 6.56
CA LYS A 15 1.31 10.71 6.75
C LYS A 15 2.79 10.91 6.41
N PHE A 16 3.65 10.03 6.91
CA PHE A 16 5.08 10.08 6.64
C PHE A 16 5.39 9.95 5.14
N PHE A 17 4.69 9.08 4.42
CA PHE A 17 4.87 8.96 2.97
C PHE A 17 4.31 10.15 2.20
N MET A 18 3.19 10.73 2.65
CA MET A 18 2.67 11.97 2.06
C MET A 18 3.63 13.15 2.24
N GLU A 19 4.34 13.21 3.37
CA GLU A 19 5.39 14.23 3.62
C GLU A 19 6.63 14.00 2.73
N ASN A 20 6.95 12.74 2.38
CA ASN A 20 8.07 12.36 1.52
C ASN A 20 7.64 12.02 0.08
N LYS A 21 6.49 12.51 -0.38
CA LYS A 21 5.93 12.17 -1.68
C LYS A 21 6.81 12.65 -2.85
N ASP A 22 7.57 13.71 -2.65
CA ASP A 22 8.43 14.30 -3.68
C ASP A 22 9.66 13.43 -3.93
N ASP A 23 10.25 12.84 -2.88
CA ASP A 23 11.38 11.90 -3.00
C ASP A 23 10.94 10.48 -3.37
N ARG A 24 9.85 9.99 -2.76
CA ARG A 24 9.38 8.59 -2.90
C ARG A 24 7.90 8.54 -3.29
N PRO A 25 7.55 8.91 -4.53
CA PRO A 25 6.16 9.01 -4.97
C PRO A 25 5.47 7.67 -5.24
N TYR A 26 6.20 6.55 -5.29
CA TYR A 26 5.65 5.24 -5.63
C TYR A 26 5.50 4.37 -4.40
N TRP A 27 4.29 3.93 -4.09
CA TRP A 27 4.05 3.10 -2.91
C TRP A 27 3.57 1.72 -3.30
N GLN A 28 4.30 0.72 -2.83
CA GLN A 28 3.97 -0.68 -2.98
C GLN A 28 3.04 -1.13 -1.86
N TRP A 29 2.01 -1.85 -2.27
CA TRP A 29 1.13 -2.58 -1.37
C TRP A 29 1.76 -3.93 -1.01
N ILE A 30 1.92 -4.17 0.29
CA ILE A 30 2.51 -5.41 0.80
C ILE A 30 1.46 -6.10 1.66
N ALA A 31 0.98 -7.25 1.21
CA ALA A 31 0.15 -8.14 2.00
C ALA A 31 1.01 -9.29 2.55
N ILE A 32 0.63 -9.82 3.70
CA ILE A 32 1.10 -11.15 4.11
C ILE A 32 0.19 -12.14 3.41
N VAL A 33 0.73 -12.90 2.46
CA VAL A 33 -0.02 -13.90 1.69
C VAL A 33 0.10 -15.26 2.39
N ASP A 34 -0.92 -15.61 3.15
CA ASP A 34 -1.06 -16.91 3.80
C ASP A 34 -2.51 -17.44 3.61
N PRO A 35 -2.85 -18.65 4.08
CA PRO A 35 -4.18 -19.23 3.86
C PRO A 35 -5.34 -18.38 4.38
N SER A 36 -5.11 -17.52 5.38
CA SER A 36 -6.13 -16.62 5.95
C SER A 36 -6.28 -15.30 5.19
N THR A 37 -5.43 -15.04 4.20
CA THR A 37 -5.43 -13.78 3.45
C THR A 37 -6.59 -13.76 2.45
N CYS A 38 -7.42 -12.73 2.54
CA CYS A 38 -8.55 -12.55 1.64
C CYS A 38 -8.10 -12.29 0.20
N THR A 39 -8.95 -12.62 -0.76
CA THR A 39 -8.66 -12.46 -2.19
C THR A 39 -8.32 -11.02 -2.56
N GLN A 40 -9.01 -10.02 -1.96
CA GLN A 40 -8.73 -8.61 -2.23
C GLN A 40 -7.30 -8.21 -1.83
N CYS A 41 -6.81 -8.65 -0.66
CA CYS A 41 -5.44 -8.39 -0.24
C CYS A 41 -4.42 -9.12 -1.12
N LYS A 42 -4.72 -10.34 -1.60
CA LYS A 42 -3.85 -11.08 -2.52
C LYS A 42 -3.72 -10.38 -3.88
N VAL A 43 -4.81 -9.80 -4.38
CA VAL A 43 -4.83 -9.09 -5.67
C VAL A 43 -3.98 -7.82 -5.62
N LEU A 44 -4.00 -7.12 -4.49
CA LEU A 44 -3.22 -5.91 -4.28
C LEU A 44 -1.75 -6.20 -3.93
N ASP A 45 -1.41 -7.41 -3.51
CA ASP A 45 -0.05 -7.75 -3.10
C ASP A 45 0.99 -7.50 -4.21
N GLY A 46 2.09 -6.84 -3.86
CA GLY A 46 3.19 -6.51 -4.77
C GLY A 46 2.90 -5.39 -5.76
N LYS A 47 1.65 -4.93 -5.87
CA LYS A 47 1.27 -3.82 -6.76
C LYS A 47 1.85 -2.51 -6.25
N VAL A 48 2.31 -1.69 -7.19
CA VAL A 48 2.84 -0.36 -6.91
C VAL A 48 1.88 0.66 -7.48
N PHE A 49 1.50 1.66 -6.68
CA PHE A 49 0.63 2.76 -7.11
C PHE A 49 1.33 4.09 -6.85
N TYR A 50 0.94 5.10 -7.62
CA TYR A 50 1.44 6.46 -7.42
C TYR A 50 0.77 7.11 -6.19
N TYR A 51 1.44 7.98 -5.45
CA TYR A 51 0.89 8.59 -4.22
C TYR A 51 -0.45 9.31 -4.43
N ASN A 52 -0.68 9.85 -5.64
CA ASN A 52 -1.89 10.58 -6.00
C ASN A 52 -3.00 9.67 -6.56
N ASP A 53 -2.80 8.36 -6.56
CA ASP A 53 -3.78 7.42 -7.10
C ASP A 53 -5.05 7.36 -6.22
N PRO A 54 -6.26 7.31 -6.80
CA PRO A 54 -7.52 7.26 -6.05
C PRO A 54 -7.63 6.05 -5.11
N ILE A 55 -6.84 4.99 -5.32
CA ILE A 55 -6.79 3.83 -4.42
C ILE A 55 -6.54 4.24 -2.96
N TRP A 56 -5.72 5.25 -2.71
CA TRP A 56 -5.37 5.66 -1.34
C TRP A 56 -6.52 6.35 -0.61
N GLN A 57 -7.48 6.91 -1.35
CA GLN A 57 -8.67 7.53 -0.75
C GLN A 57 -9.72 6.49 -0.36
N LYS A 58 -9.79 5.37 -1.11
CA LYS A 58 -10.77 4.29 -0.89
C LYS A 58 -10.23 3.14 -0.03
N HIS A 59 -8.97 2.80 -0.19
CA HIS A 59 -8.35 1.60 0.38
C HIS A 59 -7.10 1.96 1.18
N LEU A 60 -7.31 2.07 2.50
CA LEU A 60 -6.25 2.21 3.49
C LEU A 60 -6.33 1.05 4.48
N PRO A 61 -5.25 0.26 4.67
CA PRO A 61 -5.22 -0.78 5.68
C PRO A 61 -5.51 -0.24 7.08
N PRO A 62 -6.23 -1.00 7.91
CA PRO A 62 -6.87 -2.29 7.60
C PRO A 62 -8.16 -2.13 6.77
N ILE A 63 -8.27 -2.86 5.64
CA ILE A 63 -9.48 -2.86 4.79
C ILE A 63 -10.60 -3.70 5.42
N HIS A 64 -10.23 -4.80 6.06
CA HIS A 64 -11.13 -5.72 6.74
C HIS A 64 -10.55 -6.11 8.11
N LYS A 65 -11.36 -6.75 8.96
CA LYS A 65 -10.91 -7.28 10.25
C LYS A 65 -9.79 -8.31 10.04
N GLY A 66 -8.68 -8.18 10.75
CA GLY A 66 -7.50 -9.05 10.63
C GLY A 66 -6.59 -8.73 9.44
N CYS A 67 -6.80 -7.61 8.75
CA CYS A 67 -5.93 -7.20 7.65
C CYS A 67 -4.53 -6.83 8.17
N ARG A 68 -3.50 -7.47 7.61
CA ARG A 68 -2.08 -7.25 7.96
C ARG A 68 -1.30 -6.56 6.85
N CYS A 69 -2.00 -5.87 5.94
CA CYS A 69 -1.36 -5.15 4.83
C CYS A 69 -0.61 -3.91 5.34
N ARG A 70 0.47 -3.57 4.65
CA ARG A 70 1.31 -2.40 4.90
C ARG A 70 1.81 -1.80 3.59
N PHE A 71 2.51 -0.68 3.68
CA PHE A 71 3.04 0.03 2.53
C PHE A 71 4.56 0.13 2.57
N ARG A 72 5.16 0.28 1.39
CA ARG A 72 6.58 0.62 1.23
C ARG A 72 6.72 1.65 0.12
N ALA A 73 7.44 2.73 0.38
CA ALA A 73 7.69 3.78 -0.61
C ALA A 73 9.00 3.54 -1.37
N TYR A 74 8.99 3.87 -2.65
CA TYR A 74 10.08 3.74 -3.61
C TYR A 74 10.27 5.07 -4.35
N ASP A 75 11.52 5.37 -4.66
CA ASP A 75 11.90 6.46 -5.55
C ASP A 75 11.93 5.99 -7.03
N HIS A 76 12.22 6.90 -7.95
CA HIS A 76 12.26 6.60 -9.38
C HIS A 76 13.36 5.59 -9.76
N GLU A 77 14.48 5.56 -9.04
CA GLU A 77 15.59 4.65 -9.31
C GLU A 77 15.23 3.25 -8.81
N ASP A 78 14.70 3.15 -7.60
CA ASP A 78 14.17 1.92 -6.99
C ASP A 78 13.20 1.18 -7.93
N ILE A 79 12.25 1.91 -8.55
CA ILE A 79 11.28 1.33 -9.48
C ILE A 79 11.95 0.75 -10.72
N LYS A 80 12.95 1.45 -11.28
CA LYS A 80 13.70 1.01 -12.46
C LYS A 80 14.59 -0.20 -12.13
N GLU A 81 15.33 -0.14 -11.04
CA GLU A 81 16.23 -1.21 -10.61
C GLU A 81 15.48 -2.50 -10.27
N LYS A 82 14.37 -2.38 -9.53
CA LYS A 82 13.53 -3.52 -9.14
C LYS A 82 12.57 -3.96 -10.25
N ARG A 83 12.55 -3.26 -11.39
CA ARG A 83 11.66 -3.51 -12.53
C ARG A 83 10.19 -3.60 -12.11
N LEU A 84 9.78 -2.72 -11.21
CA LEU A 84 8.42 -2.71 -10.66
C LEU A 84 7.46 -2.01 -11.62
N CYS A 85 6.34 -2.65 -11.91
CA CYS A 85 5.30 -2.07 -12.75
C CYS A 85 4.34 -1.22 -11.90
N VAL A 86 4.28 0.09 -12.19
CA VAL A 86 3.30 0.98 -11.58
C VAL A 86 1.93 0.69 -12.17
N SER A 87 1.02 0.22 -11.33
CA SER A 87 -0.36 -0.08 -11.66
C SER A 87 -1.24 1.15 -11.41
N LYS A 88 -2.34 1.27 -12.18
CA LYS A 88 -3.38 2.26 -11.91
C LYS A 88 -4.40 1.66 -10.96
N GLY A 89 -4.68 2.36 -9.87
CA GLY A 89 -5.64 1.91 -8.86
C GLY A 89 -7.09 2.02 -9.30
N GLU A 90 -7.38 2.71 -10.42
CA GLU A 90 -8.71 2.78 -11.06
C GLU A 90 -9.36 1.40 -11.28
N HIS A 91 -8.55 0.35 -11.48
CA HIS A 91 -9.03 -1.02 -11.67
C HIS A 91 -9.34 -1.78 -10.37
N TYR A 92 -8.99 -1.21 -9.22
CA TYR A 92 -9.04 -1.86 -7.90
C TYR A 92 -9.85 -1.09 -6.85
N VAL A 93 -10.49 0.01 -7.28
CA VAL A 93 -11.33 0.91 -6.46
C VAL A 93 -12.81 0.63 -6.59
#